data_AF-A0A059DNN1-F1
#
_entry.id   AF-A0A059DNN1-F1
#
_cell.length_a   1.000
_cell.length_b   1.000
_cell.length_c   1.000
_cell.angle_alpha   90.00
_cell.angle_beta   90.00
_cell.angle_gamma   90.00
#
_symmetry.space_group_name_H-M   'P 1'
#
loop_
_entity.id
_entity.type
_entity.pdbx_description
1 polymer ?
#
loop_
_entity_poly.entity_id
_entity_poly.type
_entity_poly.pdbx_seq_one_letter_code
_entity_poly.pdbx_strand_id
1 'polypeptide(L)'
;MDYISASNLSDTLLINGFWRSGTTWLQQTFVDAMDAKSLFEPFSPSAGHNWGQLSKGANTASRNVYMPLSANCLTPRDRIKLHLAFKGVGTHGYTHFLRKEESRTWSKNLVVKSTRLGFILDEISDQYQVPVIHIRRNPAAIYASFKDTDWAWRFQDFRLSQNYNMEDFIKGTREYDLADILLRYDKTPVERLAALWSLSERTAQKSVVTGRAHLVRYEDVVAQGPSILNQLNIASVNFASNDAASPVTNAGREKLTPFERQNDWQTRLSRSEIECIRSIAIDLFPDNGYFQRDDSPFGEGVVNIR
;
A
#
# COMPACT_ATOMS: atom_id res chain seq x y z
N MET A 1 21.66 19.16 -1.03
CA MET A 1 20.31 19.63 -1.41
C MET A 1 20.30 19.47 -2.92
N ASP A 2 19.91 18.30 -3.42
CA ASP A 2 20.17 17.95 -4.82
C ASP A 2 18.84 17.97 -5.58
N TYR A 3 18.69 19.04 -6.36
CA TYR A 3 17.49 19.43 -7.07
C TYR A 3 17.63 19.08 -8.56
N ILE A 4 17.25 17.87 -8.93
CA ILE A 4 16.58 17.73 -10.22
C ILE A 4 15.19 17.23 -9.91
N SER A 5 14.20 18.09 -10.12
CA SER A 5 12.82 17.64 -10.17
C SER A 5 12.61 16.77 -11.40
N ALA A 6 11.67 15.82 -11.37
CA ALA A 6 11.15 15.26 -12.62
C ALA A 6 10.75 16.44 -13.53
N SER A 7 11.30 16.50 -14.74
CA SER A 7 11.07 17.60 -15.68
C SER A 7 9.58 17.70 -16.03
N ASN A 8 8.94 16.55 -16.19
CA ASN A 8 7.52 16.38 -16.45
C ASN A 8 6.92 15.31 -15.54
N LEU A 9 5.64 15.43 -15.20
CA LEU A 9 4.94 14.40 -14.42
C LEU A 9 4.80 13.07 -15.17
N SER A 10 4.87 13.10 -16.51
CA SER A 10 4.91 11.89 -17.35
C SER A 10 6.11 10.99 -17.07
N ASP A 11 7.19 11.55 -16.51
CA ASP A 11 8.41 10.82 -16.18
C ASP A 11 8.32 10.17 -14.78
N THR A 12 7.18 10.33 -14.09
CA THR A 12 6.93 9.87 -12.73
C THR A 12 6.00 8.67 -12.70
N LEU A 13 6.45 7.58 -12.10
CA LEU A 13 5.64 6.40 -11.77
C LEU A 13 5.29 6.40 -10.27
N LEU A 14 4.01 6.20 -9.95
CA LEU A 14 3.56 5.98 -8.57
C LEU A 14 3.38 4.48 -8.29
N ILE A 15 4.11 3.97 -7.31
CA ILE A 15 3.85 2.68 -6.67
C ILE A 15 2.98 2.89 -5.44
N ASN A 16 1.77 2.33 -5.46
CA ASN A 16 0.84 2.30 -4.34
C ASN A 16 0.52 0.87 -3.92
N GLY A 17 0.07 0.68 -2.68
CA GLY A 17 -0.35 -0.61 -2.16
C GLY A 17 -0.41 -0.56 -0.64
N PHE A 18 -1.20 -1.45 -0.03
CA PHE A 18 -1.19 -1.54 1.43
C PHE A 18 0.21 -1.90 1.97
N TRP A 19 0.52 -1.51 3.20
CA TRP A 19 1.77 -1.92 3.85
C TRP A 19 1.96 -3.43 3.78
N ARG A 20 3.24 -3.85 3.68
CA ARG A 20 3.64 -5.27 3.61
C ARG A 20 3.14 -6.01 2.35
N SER A 21 2.65 -5.31 1.34
CA SER A 21 2.25 -5.90 0.04
C SER A 21 3.40 -6.03 -0.97
N GLY A 22 4.66 -5.78 -0.57
CA GLY A 22 5.80 -5.83 -1.50
C GLY A 22 6.09 -4.52 -2.25
N THR A 23 5.44 -3.41 -1.90
CA THR A 23 5.63 -2.08 -2.51
C THR A 23 7.08 -1.61 -2.61
N THR A 24 7.92 -1.96 -1.63
CA THR A 24 9.33 -1.53 -1.60
C THR A 24 10.18 -2.30 -2.61
N TRP A 25 9.97 -3.63 -2.70
CA TRP A 25 10.58 -4.45 -3.75
C TRP A 25 10.19 -3.91 -5.12
N LEU A 26 8.88 -3.69 -5.32
CA LEU A 26 8.34 -3.22 -6.58
C LEU A 26 8.94 -1.87 -6.99
N GLN A 27 9.06 -0.93 -6.05
CA GLN A 27 9.74 0.34 -6.31
C GLN A 27 11.17 0.12 -6.81
N GLN A 28 11.95 -0.76 -6.18
CA GLN A 28 13.33 -0.99 -6.57
C GLN A 28 13.45 -1.65 -7.93
N THR A 29 12.58 -2.63 -8.21
CA THR A 29 12.48 -3.28 -9.53
C THR A 29 12.24 -2.25 -10.63
N PHE A 30 11.29 -1.32 -10.44
CA PHE A 30 11.02 -0.25 -11.41
C PHE A 30 12.14 0.79 -11.47
N VAL A 31 12.76 1.12 -10.34
CA VAL A 31 13.91 2.03 -10.27
C VAL A 31 15.08 1.50 -11.10
N ASP A 32 15.40 0.22 -10.96
CA ASP A 32 16.47 -0.43 -11.72
C ASP A 32 16.13 -0.50 -13.20
N ALA A 33 14.89 -0.88 -13.53
CA ALA A 33 14.50 -1.14 -14.91
C ALA A 33 14.25 0.15 -15.74
N MET A 34 13.85 1.24 -15.09
CA MET A 34 13.65 2.56 -15.72
C MET A 34 14.89 3.47 -15.67
N ASP A 35 15.99 3.00 -15.07
CA ASP A 35 17.11 3.87 -14.66
C ASP A 35 16.63 5.14 -13.95
N ALA A 36 15.71 4.97 -12.99
CA ALA A 36 15.01 6.07 -12.33
C ALA A 36 15.64 6.40 -10.97
N LYS A 37 15.34 7.59 -10.45
CA LYS A 37 15.56 7.87 -9.02
C LYS A 37 14.35 7.46 -8.20
N SER A 38 14.60 7.03 -6.96
CA SER A 38 13.53 6.74 -6.01
C SER A 38 13.17 7.96 -5.17
N LEU A 39 11.88 8.01 -4.78
CA LEU A 39 11.39 8.79 -3.65
C LEU A 39 10.54 7.89 -2.75
N PHE A 40 11.07 7.56 -1.57
CA PHE A 40 10.48 6.58 -0.67
C PHE A 40 9.54 7.22 0.36
N GLU A 41 8.29 6.77 0.39
CA GLU A 41 7.25 7.16 1.37
C GLU A 41 7.33 8.63 1.84
N PRO A 42 7.22 9.61 0.92
CA PRO A 42 7.32 11.02 1.27
C PRO A 42 6.26 11.47 2.28
N PHE A 43 5.15 10.74 2.38
CA PHE A 43 4.05 11.01 3.30
C PHE A 43 4.12 10.22 4.62
N SER A 44 5.25 9.55 4.90
CA SER A 44 5.48 8.90 6.18
C SER A 44 5.77 9.93 7.28
N PRO A 45 5.36 9.69 8.55
CA PRO A 45 5.87 10.43 9.69
C PRO A 45 7.41 10.44 9.77
N SER A 46 8.06 9.35 9.37
CA SER A 46 9.54 9.27 9.29
C SER A 46 10.15 10.19 8.23
N ALA A 47 9.34 10.67 7.27
CA ALA A 47 9.71 11.71 6.31
C ALA A 47 9.34 13.12 6.80
N GLY A 48 9.05 13.28 8.09
CA GLY A 48 8.60 14.55 8.70
C GLY A 48 7.21 14.98 8.24
N HIS A 49 6.40 14.09 7.65
CA HIS A 49 5.04 14.43 7.30
C HIS A 49 4.11 14.30 8.50
N ASN A 50 3.25 15.30 8.69
CA ASN A 50 2.13 15.19 9.60
C ASN A 50 0.87 15.61 8.84
N TRP A 51 -0.07 14.68 8.73
CA TRP A 51 -1.34 14.90 8.05
C TRP A 51 -2.20 15.86 8.88
N GLY A 52 -2.76 16.89 8.25
CA GLY A 52 -3.46 17.94 8.98
C GLY A 52 -4.72 17.47 9.73
N GLN A 53 -5.38 16.43 9.24
CA GLN A 53 -6.57 15.82 9.85
C GLN A 53 -6.29 14.80 10.96
N LEU A 54 -5.02 14.45 11.19
CA LEU A 54 -4.71 13.48 12.23
C LEU A 54 -4.92 14.08 13.62
N SER A 55 -5.56 13.33 14.53
CA SER A 55 -5.79 13.78 15.90
C SER A 55 -4.49 14.21 16.59
N LYS A 56 -4.53 15.37 17.28
CA LYS A 56 -3.36 15.95 17.97
C LYS A 56 -2.74 15.00 19.02
N GLY A 57 -3.52 14.06 19.54
CA GLY A 57 -3.09 13.05 20.51
C GLY A 57 -2.77 11.66 19.93
N ALA A 58 -2.80 11.48 18.61
CA ALA A 58 -2.57 10.17 18.01
C ALA A 58 -1.19 9.61 18.40
N ASN A 59 -1.15 8.34 18.80
CA ASN A 59 0.10 7.68 19.15
C ASN A 59 0.97 7.41 17.90
N THR A 60 2.20 6.97 18.10
CA THR A 60 3.14 6.69 17.00
C THR A 60 2.62 5.64 16.03
N ALA A 61 1.93 4.59 16.50
CA ALA A 61 1.39 3.56 15.63
C ALA A 61 0.29 4.10 14.71
N SER A 62 -0.69 4.80 15.28
CA SER A 62 -1.79 5.45 14.55
C SER A 62 -1.28 6.48 13.54
N ARG A 63 -0.27 7.30 13.91
CA ARG A 63 0.42 8.21 12.97
C ARG A 63 1.00 7.48 11.76
N ASN A 64 1.61 6.31 11.99
CA ASN A 64 2.28 5.57 10.92
C ASN A 64 1.32 4.89 9.94
N VAL A 65 0.07 4.65 10.31
CA VAL A 65 -0.93 3.96 9.46
C VAL A 65 -2.08 4.84 8.98
N TYR A 66 -2.04 6.15 9.25
CA TYR A 66 -3.07 7.08 8.76
C TYR A 66 -3.14 7.09 7.22
N MET A 67 -4.36 7.13 6.69
CA MET A 67 -4.66 7.43 5.29
C MET A 67 -5.75 8.51 5.20
N PRO A 68 -5.64 9.53 4.33
CA PRO A 68 -6.73 10.46 4.07
C PRO A 68 -7.91 9.72 3.42
N LEU A 69 -9.13 9.83 3.96
CA LEU A 69 -10.31 9.09 3.46
C LEU A 69 -10.84 9.61 2.11
N SER A 70 -10.50 10.85 1.76
CA SER A 70 -10.79 11.46 0.46
C SER A 70 -9.81 12.60 0.15
N ALA A 71 -9.87 13.14 -1.07
CA ALA A 71 -9.10 14.34 -1.40
C ALA A 71 -9.53 15.56 -0.57
N ASN A 72 -10.75 15.61 -0.02
CA ASN A 72 -11.18 16.72 0.86
C ASN A 72 -10.45 16.72 2.21
N CYS A 73 -9.91 15.56 2.61
CA CYS A 73 -9.08 15.43 3.79
C CYS A 73 -7.70 16.10 3.66
N LEU A 74 -7.30 16.48 2.44
CA LEU A 74 -5.99 17.05 2.16
C LEU A 74 -5.98 18.55 2.42
N THR A 75 -5.16 18.98 3.37
CA THR A 75 -4.88 20.40 3.60
C THR A 75 -4.07 21.01 2.45
N PRO A 76 -4.00 22.34 2.31
CA PRO A 76 -3.12 22.98 1.34
C PRO A 76 -1.66 22.52 1.43
N ARG A 77 -1.17 22.26 2.67
CA ARG A 77 0.18 21.72 2.90
C ARG A 77 0.35 20.31 2.33
N ASP A 78 -0.66 19.46 2.50
CA ASP A 78 -0.63 18.08 1.99
C ASP A 78 -0.59 18.08 0.46
N ARG A 79 -1.39 18.95 -0.18
CA ARG A 79 -1.42 19.11 -1.65
C ARG A 79 -0.10 19.63 -2.20
N ILE A 80 0.51 20.62 -1.56
CA ILE A 80 1.84 21.12 -1.93
C ILE A 80 2.86 19.98 -1.81
N LYS A 81 2.81 19.20 -0.72
CA LYS A 81 3.73 18.07 -0.54
C LYS A 81 3.53 16.98 -1.59
N LEU A 82 2.28 16.67 -1.96
CA LEU A 82 1.96 15.73 -3.05
C LEU A 82 2.58 16.19 -4.37
N HIS A 83 2.37 17.46 -4.73
CA HIS A 83 2.93 18.05 -5.95
C HIS A 83 4.46 18.01 -5.96
N LEU A 84 5.10 18.40 -4.86
CA LEU A 84 6.55 18.36 -4.71
C LEU A 84 7.09 16.92 -4.80
N ALA A 85 6.41 15.96 -4.15
CA ALA A 85 6.80 14.56 -4.20
C ALA A 85 6.73 13.98 -5.62
N PHE A 86 5.69 14.27 -6.39
CA PHE A 86 5.60 13.83 -7.79
C PHE A 86 6.54 14.56 -8.74
N LYS A 87 7.06 15.71 -8.30
CA LYS A 87 8.22 16.36 -8.91
C LYS A 87 9.56 15.84 -8.37
N GLY A 88 9.58 14.83 -7.50
CA GLY A 88 10.82 14.22 -6.99
C GLY A 88 11.51 15.00 -5.85
N VAL A 89 10.83 15.99 -5.28
CA VAL A 89 11.35 16.78 -4.16
C VAL A 89 11.05 16.05 -2.85
N GLY A 90 12.10 15.52 -2.23
CA GLY A 90 12.07 14.95 -0.88
C GLY A 90 12.51 15.96 0.17
N THR A 91 11.82 15.98 1.31
CA THR A 91 12.10 16.95 2.39
C THR A 91 12.88 16.35 3.57
N HIS A 92 13.29 15.07 3.47
CA HIS A 92 13.92 14.35 4.59
C HIS A 92 14.85 13.25 4.08
N GLY A 93 15.94 12.94 4.80
CA GLY A 93 16.87 11.86 4.40
C GLY A 93 16.19 10.50 4.23
N TYR A 94 15.13 10.25 5.02
CA TYR A 94 14.27 9.07 4.88
C TYR A 94 13.71 8.88 3.48
N THR A 95 13.36 9.96 2.76
CA THR A 95 12.78 9.83 1.41
C THR A 95 13.79 9.41 0.35
N HIS A 96 15.08 9.44 0.70
CA HIS A 96 16.19 9.09 -0.18
C HIS A 96 16.89 7.80 0.23
N PHE A 97 16.40 7.09 1.25
CA PHE A 97 17.12 5.95 1.83
C PHE A 97 17.34 4.78 0.84
N LEU A 98 16.48 4.66 -0.19
CA LEU A 98 16.61 3.67 -1.27
C LEU A 98 17.29 4.20 -2.52
N ARG A 99 17.81 5.43 -2.50
CA ARG A 99 18.55 5.98 -3.64
C ARG A 99 19.92 5.34 -3.65
N LYS A 100 20.08 4.32 -4.50
CA LYS A 100 21.38 3.69 -4.78
C LYS A 100 22.15 4.55 -5.77
N GLU A 101 23.44 4.74 -5.50
CA GLU A 101 24.44 5.42 -6.33
C GLU A 101 24.21 6.92 -6.62
N GLU A 102 25.31 7.66 -6.74
CA GLU A 102 25.30 9.08 -7.13
C GLU A 102 24.78 9.26 -8.57
N SER A 103 25.02 8.28 -9.45
CA SER A 103 24.64 8.28 -10.87
C SER A 103 23.14 8.50 -11.09
N ARG A 104 22.29 7.84 -10.29
CA ARG A 104 20.83 7.92 -10.44
C ARG A 104 20.21 9.15 -9.81
N THR A 105 20.94 9.92 -9.01
CA THR A 105 20.43 11.17 -8.42
C THR A 105 19.98 12.16 -9.50
N TRP A 106 20.62 12.09 -10.67
CA TRP A 106 20.40 12.97 -11.80
C TRP A 106 19.38 12.44 -12.82
N SER A 107 18.80 11.25 -12.59
CA SER A 107 17.82 10.68 -13.51
C SER A 107 16.57 11.57 -13.63
N LYS A 108 16.04 11.65 -14.85
CA LYS A 108 14.77 12.33 -15.16
C LYS A 108 13.57 11.48 -14.74
N ASN A 109 13.70 10.16 -14.84
CA ASN A 109 12.66 9.22 -14.42
C ASN A 109 12.59 9.17 -12.90
N LEU A 110 11.37 9.10 -12.37
CA LEU A 110 11.10 9.09 -10.94
C LEU A 110 10.14 7.95 -10.60
N VAL A 111 10.48 7.17 -9.57
CA VAL A 111 9.55 6.22 -8.97
C VAL A 111 9.24 6.65 -7.55
N VAL A 112 8.02 7.13 -7.33
CA VAL A 112 7.50 7.50 -6.01
C VAL A 112 6.76 6.31 -5.42
N LYS A 113 7.00 5.99 -4.16
CA LYS A 113 6.26 4.93 -3.45
C LYS A 113 5.52 5.50 -2.25
N SER A 114 4.23 5.16 -2.12
CA SER A 114 3.43 5.47 -0.93
C SER A 114 2.46 4.35 -0.61
N THR A 115 2.28 4.05 0.67
CA THR A 115 1.28 3.08 1.16
C THR A 115 0.00 3.76 1.67
N ARG A 116 -0.05 5.10 1.66
CA ARG A 116 -1.08 5.89 2.34
C ARG A 116 -2.12 6.49 1.41
N LEU A 117 -2.04 6.24 0.11
CA LEU A 117 -2.89 6.89 -0.90
C LEU A 117 -4.05 6.02 -1.36
N GLY A 118 -4.28 4.84 -0.77
CA GLY A 118 -5.29 3.88 -1.25
C GLY A 118 -6.71 4.46 -1.36
N PHE A 119 -7.12 5.31 -0.42
CA PHE A 119 -8.45 5.95 -0.45
C PHE A 119 -8.59 7.09 -1.47
N ILE A 120 -7.47 7.68 -1.90
CA ILE A 120 -7.44 8.86 -2.76
C ILE A 120 -6.76 8.58 -4.11
N LEU A 121 -6.58 7.31 -4.47
CA LEU A 121 -5.80 6.93 -5.62
C LEU A 121 -6.40 7.44 -6.94
N ASP A 122 -7.73 7.48 -7.00
CA ASP A 122 -8.49 7.96 -8.16
C ASP A 122 -8.26 9.45 -8.37
N GLU A 123 -8.39 10.23 -7.29
CA GLU A 123 -8.20 11.67 -7.27
C GLU A 123 -6.73 12.04 -7.56
N ILE A 124 -5.78 11.24 -7.09
CA ILE A 124 -4.35 11.41 -7.42
C ILE A 124 -4.08 11.13 -8.90
N SER A 125 -4.65 10.07 -9.45
CA SER A 125 -4.49 9.73 -10.87
C SER A 125 -5.09 10.83 -11.76
N ASP A 126 -6.30 11.30 -11.46
CA ASP A 126 -6.96 12.36 -12.23
C ASP A 126 -6.21 13.69 -12.16
N GLN A 127 -5.71 14.08 -10.98
CA GLN A 127 -5.06 15.38 -10.78
C GLN A 127 -3.65 15.43 -11.38
N TYR A 128 -2.85 14.36 -11.21
CA TYR A 128 -1.43 14.38 -11.56
C TYR A 128 -1.13 13.65 -12.87
N GLN A 129 -2.05 12.84 -13.37
CA GLN A 129 -1.92 12.06 -14.62
C GLN A 129 -0.61 11.25 -14.67
N VAL A 130 -0.15 10.79 -13.51
CA VAL A 130 1.02 9.91 -13.39
C VAL A 130 0.58 8.46 -13.58
N PRO A 131 1.35 7.63 -14.31
CA PRO A 131 1.14 6.18 -14.29
C PRO A 131 1.15 5.65 -12.86
N VAL A 132 0.17 4.80 -12.54
CA VAL A 132 0.04 4.20 -11.21
C VAL A 132 0.12 2.68 -11.32
N ILE A 133 0.93 2.07 -10.46
CA ILE A 133 0.91 0.63 -10.19
C ILE A 133 0.44 0.43 -8.77
N HIS A 134 -0.65 -0.31 -8.62
CA HIS A 134 -1.19 -0.71 -7.34
C HIS A 134 -0.88 -2.18 -7.09
N ILE A 135 -0.04 -2.46 -6.09
CA ILE A 135 0.25 -3.83 -5.66
C ILE A 135 -0.66 -4.25 -4.52
N ARG A 136 -1.31 -5.41 -4.70
CA ARG A 136 -2.19 -6.03 -3.72
C ARG A 136 -1.60 -7.33 -3.21
N ARG A 137 -1.84 -7.64 -1.94
CA ARG A 137 -1.43 -8.89 -1.27
C ARG A 137 -2.56 -9.40 -0.40
N ASN A 138 -2.61 -10.71 -0.18
CA ASN A 138 -3.56 -11.35 0.74
C ASN A 138 -3.50 -10.67 2.14
N PRO A 139 -4.64 -10.19 2.69
CA PRO A 139 -4.66 -9.48 3.97
C PRO A 139 -4.26 -10.35 5.16
N ALA A 140 -4.44 -11.68 5.10
CA ALA A 140 -3.93 -12.58 6.12
C ALA A 140 -2.40 -12.63 6.11
N ALA A 141 -1.79 -12.69 4.93
CA ALA A 141 -0.33 -12.60 4.79
C ALA A 141 0.23 -11.24 5.25
N ILE A 142 -0.51 -10.15 5.00
CA ILE A 142 -0.18 -8.82 5.50
C ILE A 142 -0.21 -8.81 7.03
N TYR A 143 -1.30 -9.26 7.66
CA TYR A 143 -1.43 -9.27 9.11
C TYR A 143 -0.38 -10.14 9.80
N ALA A 144 -0.12 -11.35 9.27
CA ALA A 144 0.98 -12.18 9.73
C ALA A 144 2.32 -11.44 9.63
N SER A 145 2.55 -10.70 8.54
CA SER A 145 3.79 -9.92 8.37
C SER A 145 3.92 -8.80 9.40
N PHE A 146 2.82 -8.09 9.74
CA PHE A 146 2.84 -7.06 10.78
C PHE A 146 3.16 -7.62 12.17
N LYS A 147 2.67 -8.81 12.52
CA LYS A 147 2.95 -9.45 13.84
C LYS A 147 4.44 -9.67 14.08
N ASP A 148 5.20 -9.96 13.03
CA ASP A 148 6.62 -10.31 13.13
C ASP A 148 7.54 -9.13 12.79
N THR A 149 6.99 -7.96 12.50
CA THR A 149 7.81 -6.80 12.13
C THR A 149 8.25 -6.03 13.38
N ASP A 150 9.55 -5.95 13.59
CA ASP A 150 10.16 -5.19 14.68
C ASP A 150 10.41 -3.73 14.25
N TRP A 151 9.35 -2.93 14.24
CA TRP A 151 9.47 -1.49 14.09
C TRP A 151 9.57 -0.82 15.46
N ALA A 152 10.05 0.44 15.47
CA ALA A 152 10.05 1.30 16.66
C ALA A 152 8.63 1.57 17.23
N TRP A 153 7.58 1.06 16.58
CA TRP A 153 6.19 1.08 17.01
C TRP A 153 5.54 -0.27 16.67
N ARG A 154 4.54 -0.68 17.44
CA ARG A 154 3.86 -1.96 17.21
C ARG A 154 2.50 -1.74 16.59
N PHE A 155 2.15 -2.56 15.61
CA PHE A 155 0.85 -2.47 14.93
C PHE A 155 -0.33 -2.71 15.90
N GLN A 156 -0.16 -3.52 16.94
CA GLN A 156 -1.18 -3.73 17.96
C GLN A 156 -1.61 -2.44 18.69
N ASP A 157 -0.79 -1.39 18.67
CA ASP A 157 -1.06 -0.12 19.35
C ASP A 157 -1.84 0.88 18.47
N PHE A 158 -2.02 0.58 17.19
CA PHE A 158 -2.85 1.39 16.28
C PHE A 158 -4.32 1.41 16.73
N ARG A 159 -4.94 2.59 16.67
CA ARG A 159 -6.35 2.83 16.95
C ARG A 159 -6.98 3.67 15.84
N LEU A 160 -8.05 3.17 15.22
CA LEU A 160 -8.80 3.90 14.20
C LEU A 160 -9.44 5.18 14.77
N SER A 161 -9.90 5.14 16.02
CA SER A 161 -10.43 6.31 16.75
C SER A 161 -9.41 7.44 16.96
N GLN A 162 -8.10 7.17 16.83
CA GLN A 162 -7.08 8.21 16.83
C GLN A 162 -6.78 8.75 15.43
N ASN A 163 -7.18 8.02 14.39
CA ASN A 163 -7.01 8.41 13.00
C ASN A 163 -8.20 9.19 12.46
N TYR A 164 -9.41 8.84 12.88
CA TYR A 164 -10.66 9.39 12.34
C TYR A 164 -11.59 9.77 13.49
N ASN A 165 -12.04 11.03 13.51
CA ASN A 165 -13.10 11.51 14.40
C ASN A 165 -14.34 11.84 13.56
N MET A 166 -15.50 11.34 13.97
CA MET A 166 -16.76 11.59 13.26
C MET A 166 -17.14 13.08 13.24
N GLU A 167 -16.70 13.86 14.23
CA GLU A 167 -16.94 15.31 14.29
C GLU A 167 -16.19 16.09 13.19
N ASP A 168 -15.13 15.50 12.61
CA ASP A 168 -14.37 16.11 11.52
C ASP A 168 -15.08 15.94 10.16
N PHE A 169 -16.15 15.15 10.09
CA PHE A 169 -16.85 14.80 8.86
C PHE A 169 -18.32 15.18 8.90
N ILE A 170 -18.85 15.64 7.75
CA ILE A 170 -20.26 16.01 7.62
C ILE A 170 -21.07 14.74 7.36
N LYS A 171 -22.14 14.53 8.14
CA LYS A 171 -23.03 13.37 7.97
C LYS A 171 -23.57 13.31 6.53
N GLY A 172 -23.47 12.12 5.91
CA GLY A 172 -23.89 11.88 4.53
C GLY A 172 -22.81 12.13 3.48
N THR A 173 -21.58 12.51 3.88
CA THR A 173 -20.44 12.49 2.97
C THR A 173 -19.73 11.13 2.97
N ARG A 174 -18.98 10.86 1.91
CA ARG A 174 -18.20 9.63 1.76
C ARG A 174 -17.21 9.42 2.91
N GLU A 175 -16.60 10.50 3.41
CA GLU A 175 -15.64 10.46 4.52
C GLU A 175 -16.32 10.03 5.82
N TYR A 176 -17.52 10.55 6.10
CA TYR A 176 -18.32 10.16 7.26
C TYR A 176 -18.67 8.67 7.19
N ASP A 177 -19.17 8.19 6.04
CA ASP A 177 -19.57 6.80 5.87
C ASP A 177 -18.38 5.84 6.02
N LEU A 178 -17.21 6.19 5.45
CA LEU A 178 -15.99 5.41 5.60
C LEU A 178 -15.49 5.39 7.04
N ALA A 179 -15.46 6.55 7.70
CA ALA A 179 -15.05 6.67 9.10
C ALA A 179 -15.97 5.86 10.02
N ASP A 180 -17.29 5.96 9.84
CA ASP A 180 -18.28 5.22 10.62
C ASP A 180 -18.08 3.71 10.53
N ILE A 181 -17.89 3.18 9.30
CA ILE A 181 -17.60 1.76 9.12
C ILE A 181 -16.28 1.38 9.80
N LEU A 182 -15.20 2.13 9.55
CA LEU A 182 -13.88 1.83 10.13
C LEU A 182 -13.94 1.78 11.66
N LEU A 183 -14.58 2.76 12.30
CA LEU A 183 -14.66 2.86 13.76
C LEU A 183 -15.42 1.69 14.40
N ARG A 184 -16.37 1.04 13.69
CA ARG A 184 -17.03 -0.19 14.17
C ARG A 184 -16.06 -1.37 14.36
N TYR A 185 -14.92 -1.36 13.67
CA TYR A 185 -13.87 -2.37 13.75
C TYR A 185 -12.68 -1.97 14.63
N ASP A 186 -12.79 -0.89 15.43
CA ASP A 186 -11.70 -0.41 16.29
C ASP A 186 -11.51 -1.21 17.60
N LYS A 187 -11.75 -2.53 17.59
CA LYS A 187 -11.73 -3.35 18.82
C LYS A 187 -10.42 -4.13 18.94
N THR A 188 -10.10 -4.96 17.96
CA THR A 188 -8.86 -5.77 17.95
C THR A 188 -7.91 -5.35 16.81
N PRO A 189 -6.59 -5.61 16.92
CA PRO A 189 -5.65 -5.32 15.84
C PRO A 189 -6.01 -6.00 14.51
N VAL A 190 -6.51 -7.24 14.56
CA VAL A 190 -6.91 -8.00 13.37
C VAL A 190 -8.11 -7.35 12.67
N GLU A 191 -9.13 -6.93 13.41
CA GLU A 191 -10.30 -6.24 12.84
C GLU A 191 -9.91 -4.89 12.23
N ARG A 192 -9.09 -4.09 12.94
CA ARG A 192 -8.60 -2.80 12.43
C ARG A 192 -7.84 -2.94 11.12
N LEU A 193 -6.96 -3.94 11.03
CA LEU A 193 -6.22 -4.19 9.79
C LEU A 193 -7.15 -4.63 8.67
N ALA A 194 -8.00 -5.63 8.94
CA ALA A 194 -8.89 -6.19 7.93
C ALA A 194 -9.84 -5.12 7.38
N ALA A 195 -10.41 -4.26 8.25
CA ALA A 195 -11.29 -3.18 7.83
C ALA A 195 -10.56 -2.11 7.02
N LEU A 196 -9.41 -1.63 7.52
CA LEU A 196 -8.62 -0.60 6.83
C LEU A 196 -8.11 -1.10 5.47
N TRP A 197 -7.60 -2.33 5.40
CA TRP A 197 -7.20 -2.97 4.15
C TRP A 197 -8.37 -3.07 3.19
N SER A 198 -9.50 -3.65 3.62
CA SER A 198 -10.64 -3.92 2.73
C SER A 198 -11.20 -2.64 2.12
N LEU A 199 -11.40 -1.60 2.93
CA LEU A 199 -11.98 -0.35 2.43
C LEU A 199 -10.99 0.46 1.58
N SER A 200 -9.71 0.48 1.93
CA SER A 200 -8.70 1.19 1.13
C SER A 200 -8.45 0.48 -0.21
N GLU A 201 -8.38 -0.86 -0.22
CA GLU A 201 -8.21 -1.66 -1.44
C GLU A 201 -9.45 -1.65 -2.33
N ARG A 202 -10.67 -1.72 -1.75
CA ARG A 202 -11.92 -1.54 -2.51
C ARG A 202 -11.97 -0.16 -3.17
N THR A 203 -11.48 0.85 -2.48
CA THR A 203 -11.41 2.20 -3.03
C THR A 203 -10.40 2.29 -4.17
N ALA A 204 -9.19 1.78 -3.97
CA ALA A 204 -8.16 1.72 -5.01
C ALA A 204 -8.57 0.85 -6.22
N GLN A 205 -9.42 -0.17 -6.02
CA GLN A 205 -9.98 -1.00 -7.09
C GLN A 205 -10.75 -0.17 -8.12
N LYS A 206 -11.34 0.98 -7.73
CA LYS A 206 -12.02 1.87 -8.69
C LYS A 206 -11.04 2.40 -9.74
N SER A 207 -9.84 2.81 -9.32
CA SER A 207 -8.79 3.27 -10.22
C SER A 207 -8.26 2.12 -11.10
N VAL A 208 -8.25 0.89 -10.58
CA VAL A 208 -7.88 -0.29 -11.38
C VAL A 208 -8.92 -0.56 -12.47
N VAL A 209 -10.21 -0.63 -12.13
CA VAL A 209 -11.29 -0.94 -13.07
C VAL A 209 -11.46 0.13 -14.14
N THR A 210 -11.20 1.40 -13.79
CA THR A 210 -11.27 2.52 -14.73
C THR A 210 -10.01 2.68 -15.59
N GLY A 211 -9.01 1.81 -15.44
CA GLY A 211 -7.77 1.85 -16.21
C GLY A 211 -6.79 2.95 -15.78
N ARG A 212 -7.05 3.62 -14.66
CA ARG A 212 -6.20 4.67 -14.07
C ARG A 212 -5.03 4.13 -13.26
N ALA A 213 -5.09 2.85 -12.87
CA ALA A 213 -4.01 2.14 -12.20
C ALA A 213 -3.88 0.71 -12.73
N HIS A 214 -2.65 0.24 -12.85
CA HIS A 214 -2.36 -1.16 -13.14
C HIS A 214 -2.33 -1.96 -11.85
N LEU A 215 -3.08 -3.08 -11.79
CA LEU A 215 -3.04 -3.99 -10.66
C LEU A 215 -1.91 -5.01 -10.82
N VAL A 216 -1.15 -5.20 -9.74
CA VAL A 216 -0.18 -6.28 -9.60
C VAL A 216 -0.53 -7.07 -8.34
N ARG A 217 -0.57 -8.40 -8.42
CA ARG A 217 -0.68 -9.23 -7.23
C ARG A 217 0.70 -9.63 -6.76
N TYR A 218 0.94 -9.48 -5.46
CA TYR A 218 2.17 -9.91 -4.81
C TYR A 218 2.42 -11.41 -5.05
N GLU A 219 1.35 -12.21 -4.99
CA GLU A 219 1.43 -13.66 -5.17
C GLU A 219 1.92 -14.01 -6.57
N ASP A 220 1.39 -13.36 -7.61
CA ASP A 220 1.80 -13.61 -9.00
C ASP A 220 3.27 -13.27 -9.22
N VAL A 221 3.73 -12.15 -8.66
CA VAL A 221 5.14 -11.74 -8.67
C VAL A 221 6.04 -12.76 -7.96
N VAL A 222 5.62 -13.29 -6.81
CA VAL A 222 6.40 -14.30 -6.09
C VAL A 222 6.45 -15.62 -6.86
N ALA A 223 5.37 -15.98 -7.56
CA ALA A 223 5.30 -17.22 -8.32
C ALA A 223 6.11 -17.18 -9.63
N GLN A 224 6.08 -16.04 -10.34
CA GLN A 224 6.58 -15.93 -11.71
C GLN A 224 7.83 -15.06 -11.84
N GLY A 225 8.23 -14.36 -10.77
CA GLY A 225 9.34 -13.42 -10.78
C GLY A 225 8.99 -12.08 -11.42
N PRO A 226 9.98 -11.18 -11.62
CA PRO A 226 9.74 -9.83 -12.14
C PRO A 226 9.20 -9.77 -13.57
N SER A 227 9.42 -10.82 -14.37
CA SER A 227 9.03 -10.85 -15.78
C SER A 227 7.53 -10.71 -16.01
N ILE A 228 6.69 -11.05 -15.02
CA ILE A 228 5.24 -10.83 -15.10
C ILE A 228 4.88 -9.34 -15.26
N LEU A 229 5.74 -8.44 -14.77
CA LEU A 229 5.54 -6.99 -14.89
C LEU A 229 5.62 -6.50 -16.34
N ASN A 230 6.21 -7.28 -17.26
CA ASN A 230 6.20 -6.96 -18.70
C ASN A 230 4.78 -6.90 -19.28
N GLN A 231 3.83 -7.61 -18.68
CA GLN A 231 2.42 -7.59 -19.10
C GLN A 231 1.75 -6.23 -18.88
N LEU A 232 2.31 -5.38 -18.00
CA LEU A 232 1.77 -4.06 -17.73
C LEU A 232 2.03 -3.07 -18.90
N ASN A 233 3.00 -3.38 -19.76
CA ASN A 233 3.42 -2.53 -20.89
C ASN A 233 3.72 -1.07 -20.48
N ILE A 234 4.33 -0.88 -19.31
CA ILE A 234 4.65 0.44 -18.76
C ILE A 234 6.03 0.87 -19.24
N ALA A 235 6.10 2.08 -19.80
CA ALA A 235 7.33 2.80 -20.12
C ALA A 235 8.33 2.05 -21.03
N SER A 236 7.87 1.10 -21.84
CA SER A 236 8.71 0.28 -22.74
C SER A 236 9.87 -0.42 -22.03
N VAL A 237 9.70 -0.72 -20.74
CA VAL A 237 10.70 -1.36 -19.89
C VAL A 237 10.60 -2.87 -20.02
N ASN A 238 11.76 -3.55 -20.07
CA ASN A 238 11.82 -5.02 -20.05
C ASN A 238 12.42 -5.51 -18.73
N PHE A 239 11.62 -6.25 -17.97
CA PHE A 239 12.04 -6.91 -16.75
C PHE A 239 12.63 -8.28 -17.09
N ALA A 240 13.94 -8.43 -16.85
CA ALA A 240 14.60 -9.73 -16.90
C ALA A 240 14.00 -10.68 -15.84
N SER A 241 14.02 -11.98 -16.11
CA SER A 241 13.51 -13.03 -15.21
C SER A 241 14.35 -13.26 -13.95
N ASN A 242 15.23 -12.33 -13.58
CA ASN A 242 16.16 -12.54 -12.47
C ASN A 242 15.47 -12.33 -11.12
N ASP A 243 15.50 -13.35 -10.26
CA ASP A 243 14.93 -13.38 -8.90
C ASP A 243 15.75 -12.56 -7.89
N ALA A 244 15.97 -11.27 -8.16
CA ALA A 244 16.60 -10.39 -7.18
C ALA A 244 15.65 -10.22 -5.96
N ALA A 245 16.06 -10.79 -4.83
CA ALA A 245 15.37 -10.63 -3.55
C ALA A 245 15.30 -9.15 -3.13
N SER A 246 14.21 -8.78 -2.44
CA SER A 246 14.10 -7.42 -1.91
C SER A 246 15.05 -7.21 -0.74
N PRO A 247 15.73 -6.07 -0.62
CA PRO A 247 16.47 -5.70 0.59
C PRO A 247 15.58 -5.45 1.82
N VAL A 248 14.24 -5.47 1.69
CA VAL A 248 13.32 -5.45 2.85
C VAL A 248 12.61 -6.78 3.09
N THR A 249 13.02 -7.85 2.41
CA THR A 249 12.59 -9.20 2.78
C THR A 249 13.20 -9.51 4.14
N ASN A 250 12.40 -9.97 5.12
CA ASN A 250 12.94 -10.37 6.41
C ASN A 250 14.07 -11.40 6.20
N ALA A 251 15.22 -11.17 6.83
CA ALA A 251 16.36 -12.10 6.77
C ALA A 251 15.89 -13.52 7.10
N GLY A 252 16.29 -14.49 6.26
CA GLY A 252 15.91 -15.91 6.41
C GLY A 252 14.77 -16.38 5.49
N ARG A 253 13.99 -15.49 4.89
CA ARG A 253 12.96 -15.87 3.89
C ARG A 253 13.51 -16.15 2.50
N GLU A 254 14.78 -15.81 2.26
CA GLU A 254 15.53 -16.12 1.03
C GLU A 254 15.44 -17.61 0.64
N LYS A 255 15.41 -18.49 1.66
CA LYS A 255 15.43 -19.95 1.50
C LYS A 255 14.07 -20.58 1.27
N LEU A 256 12.97 -19.83 1.48
CA LEU A 256 11.62 -20.34 1.27
C LEU A 256 11.31 -20.41 -0.21
N THR A 257 10.64 -21.49 -0.62
CA THR A 257 10.06 -21.65 -1.95
C THR A 257 8.97 -20.60 -2.19
N PRO A 258 8.63 -20.27 -3.45
CA PRO A 258 7.51 -19.38 -3.76
C PRO A 258 6.20 -19.76 -3.08
N PHE A 259 5.87 -21.06 -3.07
CA PHE A 259 4.67 -21.59 -2.43
C PHE A 259 4.67 -21.34 -0.92
N GLU A 260 5.78 -21.62 -0.23
CA GLU A 260 5.91 -21.35 1.21
C GLU A 260 5.81 -19.85 1.49
N ARG A 261 6.47 -18.99 0.69
CA ARG A 261 6.41 -17.52 0.88
C ARG A 261 4.99 -16.96 0.77
N GLN A 262 4.13 -17.59 -0.05
CA GLN A 262 2.75 -17.19 -0.23
C GLN A 262 1.83 -17.71 0.88
N ASN A 263 2.14 -18.86 1.49
CA ASN A 263 1.22 -19.58 2.38
C ASN A 263 1.68 -19.70 3.85
N ASP A 264 2.89 -19.26 4.20
CA ASP A 264 3.43 -19.38 5.57
C ASP A 264 2.61 -18.62 6.63
N TRP A 265 1.75 -17.69 6.24
CA TRP A 265 0.84 -17.01 7.16
C TRP A 265 -0.17 -17.96 7.79
N GLN A 266 -0.51 -19.09 7.13
CA GLN A 266 -1.48 -20.06 7.64
C GLN A 266 -1.01 -20.73 8.94
N THR A 267 0.30 -20.92 9.10
CA THR A 267 0.88 -21.51 10.32
C THR A 267 1.20 -20.47 11.39
N ARG A 268 1.22 -19.17 11.02
CA ARG A 268 1.56 -18.04 11.91
C ARG A 268 0.34 -17.34 12.52
N LEU A 269 -0.84 -17.58 11.97
CA LEU A 269 -2.09 -17.02 12.45
C LEU A 269 -2.96 -18.09 13.09
N SER A 270 -3.72 -17.71 14.11
CA SER A 270 -4.76 -18.59 14.65
C SER A 270 -5.90 -18.73 13.65
N ARG A 271 -6.66 -19.82 13.76
CA ARG A 271 -7.90 -20.01 12.98
C ARG A 271 -8.88 -18.84 13.15
N SER A 272 -9.03 -18.34 14.38
CA SER A 272 -9.91 -17.21 14.66
C SER A 272 -9.43 -15.89 14.03
N GLU A 273 -8.12 -15.66 13.95
CA GLU A 273 -7.55 -14.51 13.23
C GLU A 273 -7.86 -14.62 11.72
N ILE A 274 -7.65 -15.79 11.11
CA ILE A 274 -7.93 -16.03 9.69
C ILE A 274 -9.42 -15.86 9.38
N GLU A 275 -10.30 -16.43 10.20
CA GLU A 275 -11.75 -16.33 10.03
C GLU A 275 -12.24 -14.88 10.19
N CYS A 276 -11.68 -14.12 11.13
CA CYS A 276 -11.98 -12.70 11.32
C CYS A 276 -11.60 -11.88 10.08
N ILE A 277 -10.37 -12.04 9.57
CA ILE A 277 -9.91 -11.35 8.35
C ILE A 277 -10.80 -11.69 7.16
N ARG A 278 -11.08 -12.98 6.96
CA ARG A 278 -11.93 -13.47 5.88
C ARG A 278 -13.33 -12.86 5.94
N SER A 279 -13.97 -12.89 7.11
CA SER A 279 -15.33 -12.37 7.31
C SER A 279 -15.42 -10.88 6.98
N ILE A 280 -14.49 -10.07 7.50
CA ILE A 280 -14.47 -8.62 7.27
C ILE A 280 -14.13 -8.31 5.81
N ALA A 281 -13.18 -9.01 5.21
CA ALA A 281 -12.80 -8.80 3.82
C ALA A 281 -13.96 -9.13 2.86
N ILE A 282 -14.69 -10.22 3.11
CA ILE A 282 -15.87 -10.59 2.33
C ILE A 282 -16.98 -9.55 2.48
N ASP A 283 -17.21 -9.04 3.69
CA ASP A 283 -18.26 -8.05 3.95
C ASP A 283 -17.95 -6.69 3.32
N LEU A 284 -16.73 -6.19 3.53
CA LEU A 284 -16.35 -4.84 3.11
C LEU A 284 -15.80 -4.78 1.70
N PHE A 285 -15.23 -5.86 1.16
CA PHE A 285 -14.72 -5.95 -0.22
C PHE A 285 -14.97 -7.34 -0.83
N PRO A 286 -16.21 -7.66 -1.23
CA PRO A 286 -16.58 -9.00 -1.70
C PRO A 286 -15.70 -9.53 -2.85
N ASP A 287 -15.34 -8.68 -3.82
CA ASP A 287 -14.54 -9.05 -5.00
C ASP A 287 -13.02 -8.89 -4.77
N ASN A 288 -12.55 -9.15 -3.55
CA ASN A 288 -11.15 -8.89 -3.16
C ASN A 288 -10.12 -9.81 -3.84
N GLY A 289 -10.56 -10.94 -4.42
CA GLY A 289 -9.69 -11.89 -5.14
C GLY A 289 -8.89 -12.85 -4.25
N TYR A 290 -9.15 -12.90 -2.94
CA TYR A 290 -8.52 -13.82 -2.00
C TYR A 290 -9.51 -14.68 -1.22
N PHE A 291 -10.67 -14.12 -0.87
CA PHE A 291 -11.74 -14.81 -0.17
C PHE A 291 -13.05 -14.69 -0.94
N GLN A 292 -13.81 -15.78 -0.99
CA GLN A 292 -15.13 -15.84 -1.61
C GLN A 292 -16.18 -16.15 -0.55
N ARG A 293 -17.42 -15.73 -0.79
CA ARG A 293 -18.56 -16.22 -0.02
C ARG A 293 -18.75 -17.70 -0.36
N ASP A 294 -18.80 -18.53 0.67
CA ASP A 294 -19.25 -19.91 0.50
C ASP A 294 -20.76 -19.88 0.25
N ASP A 295 -21.18 -19.69 -1.01
CA ASP A 295 -22.60 -19.70 -1.39
C ASP A 295 -23.21 -21.12 -1.43
N SER A 296 -22.62 -22.10 -0.73
CA SER A 296 -23.19 -23.44 -0.66
C SER A 296 -24.37 -23.47 0.31
N PRO A 297 -25.59 -23.85 -0.13
CA PRO A 297 -26.74 -24.02 0.76
C PRO A 297 -26.58 -25.23 1.71
N PHE A 298 -25.52 -26.02 1.56
CA PHE A 298 -25.20 -27.15 2.42
C PHE A 298 -23.73 -27.05 2.82
N GLY A 299 -23.50 -26.84 4.11
CA GLY A 299 -22.17 -26.70 4.69
C GLY A 299 -21.37 -27.99 4.57
N GLU A 300 -20.59 -28.11 3.50
CA GLU A 300 -19.38 -28.90 3.49
C GLU A 300 -18.25 -28.01 2.98
N GLY A 301 -17.29 -27.75 3.87
CA GLY A 301 -16.15 -26.92 3.57
C GLY A 301 -15.31 -27.56 2.46
N VAL A 302 -15.34 -26.94 1.29
CA VAL A 302 -14.31 -27.15 0.28
C VAL A 302 -13.56 -25.84 0.15
N VAL A 303 -12.38 -25.81 0.76
CA VAL A 303 -11.34 -24.82 0.44
C VAL A 303 -10.92 -25.08 -1.00
N ASN A 304 -11.61 -24.47 -1.96
CA ASN A 304 -11.18 -24.44 -3.34
C ASN A 304 -10.21 -23.27 -3.51
N ILE A 305 -8.92 -23.57 -3.45
CA ILE A 305 -7.84 -22.68 -3.87
C ILE A 305 -7.44 -23.11 -5.29
N ARG A 306 -7.63 -22.22 -6.26
CA ARG A 306 -6.84 -22.20 -7.49
C ARG A 306 -5.81 -21.10 -7.38
#